data_AF-B4K498-F1
#
_entry.id   AF-B4K498-F1
#
_cell.length_a   1.000
_cell.length_b   1.000
_cell.length_c   1.000
_cell.angle_alpha   90.00
_cell.angle_beta   90.00
_cell.angle_gamma   90.00
#
_symmetry.space_group_name_H-M   'P 1'
#
loop_
_entity.id
_entity.type
_entity.pdbx_description
1 polymer ?
#
loop_
_entity_poly.entity_id
_entity_poly.type
_entity_poly.pdbx_seq_one_letter_code
_entity_poly.pdbx_strand_id
1 'polypeptide(L)'
;MRSLMERSIAMNPPNFGMTVMHTILMVYKRIRVIYPDASVAATSLDFAELIRLAEMLAEQLNSSQLEARQSVVVLHRAGIRFASDHQNSNLLFLSVTQQFIPQLLAQDMLDVHRFLNTNYPSNLSNSSTEYWLSLVSYRNALDIAIAKSCHRDFHLQQEE
;
A
#
# COMPACT_ATOMS: atom_id res chain seq x y z
N MET A 1 17.25 7.56 13.82
CA MET A 1 16.33 7.58 12.66
C MET A 1 14.87 7.66 13.10
N ARG A 2 14.38 6.75 13.95
CA ARG A 2 12.99 6.75 14.46
C ARG A 2 12.49 8.10 14.98
N SER A 3 13.18 8.73 15.93
CA SER A 3 12.80 10.05 16.48
C SER A 3 12.67 11.16 15.42
N LEU A 4 13.48 11.12 14.35
CA LEU A 4 13.38 12.06 13.24
C LEU A 4 12.13 11.80 12.38
N MET A 5 11.77 10.52 12.18
CA MET A 5 10.57 10.12 11.44
C MET A 5 9.31 10.52 12.19
N GLU A 6 9.25 10.26 13.49
CA GLU A 6 8.17 10.71 14.39
C GLU A 6 8.01 12.24 14.32
N ARG A 7 9.11 12.98 14.41
CA ARG A 7 9.09 14.44 14.29
C ARG A 7 8.60 14.91 12.91
N SER A 8 8.98 14.22 11.84
CA SER A 8 8.57 14.54 10.47
C SER A 8 7.08 14.30 10.25
N ILE A 9 6.54 13.21 10.79
CA ILE A 9 5.09 12.93 10.82
C ILE A 9 4.36 14.07 11.52
N ALA A 10 4.80 14.47 12.71
CA ALA A 10 4.17 15.56 13.47
C ALA A 10 4.19 16.91 12.74
N MET A 11 5.20 17.17 11.90
CA MET A 11 5.34 18.43 11.17
C MET A 11 4.55 18.47 9.86
N ASN A 12 4.61 17.40 9.07
CA ASN A 12 3.93 17.34 7.77
C ASN A 12 3.67 15.88 7.36
N PRO A 13 2.58 15.28 7.85
CA PRO A 13 2.27 13.87 7.56
C PRO A 13 2.15 13.57 6.05
N PRO A 14 1.43 14.37 5.23
CA PRO A 14 1.34 14.11 3.79
C PRO A 14 2.70 14.03 3.08
N ASN A 15 3.60 14.99 3.35
CA ASN A 15 4.93 15.00 2.73
C ASN A 15 5.81 13.86 3.27
N PHE A 16 5.66 13.49 4.53
CA PHE A 16 6.32 12.32 5.07
C PHE A 16 5.86 11.04 4.34
N GLY A 17 4.55 10.85 4.17
CA GLY A 17 3.98 9.74 3.39
C GLY A 17 4.52 9.68 1.96
N MET A 18 4.60 10.84 1.27
CA MET A 18 5.21 10.93 -0.06
C MET A 18 6.70 10.59 -0.05
N THR A 19 7.43 10.96 1.00
CA THR A 19 8.87 10.66 1.13
C THR A 19 9.10 9.16 1.32
N VAL A 20 8.29 8.51 2.18
CA VAL A 20 8.31 7.05 2.35
C VAL A 20 7.98 6.36 1.03
N MET A 21 6.91 6.78 0.36
CA MET A 21 6.52 6.28 -0.95
C MET A 21 7.64 6.44 -1.99
N HIS A 22 8.28 7.61 -2.07
CA HIS A 22 9.36 7.84 -3.02
C HIS A 22 10.58 6.96 -2.72
N THR A 23 10.88 6.73 -1.45
CA THR A 23 11.98 5.87 -1.00
C THR A 23 11.79 4.44 -1.53
N ILE A 24 10.62 3.83 -1.29
CA ILE A 24 10.33 2.48 -1.80
C ILE A 24 10.22 2.44 -3.33
N LEU A 25 9.70 3.50 -3.95
CA LEU A 25 9.59 3.60 -5.42
C LEU A 25 10.96 3.62 -6.09
N MET A 26 11.94 4.33 -5.51
CA MET A 26 13.29 4.40 -6.06
C MET A 26 14.00 3.04 -6.02
N VAL A 27 13.80 2.27 -4.95
CA VAL A 27 14.30 0.89 -4.86
C VAL A 27 13.60 0.00 -5.88
N TYR A 28 12.28 0.05 -5.96
CA TYR A 28 11.49 -0.69 -6.95
C TYR A 28 11.96 -0.44 -8.38
N LYS A 29 12.16 0.84 -8.76
CA LYS A 29 12.62 1.19 -10.11
C LYS A 29 13.98 0.61 -10.41
N ARG A 30 14.91 0.58 -9.45
CA ARG A 30 16.22 -0.07 -9.62
C ARG A 30 16.08 -1.57 -9.86
N ILE A 31 15.20 -2.24 -9.10
CA ILE A 31 14.90 -3.66 -9.28
C ILE A 31 14.31 -3.91 -10.68
N ARG A 32 13.37 -3.07 -11.13
CA ARG A 32 12.75 -3.21 -12.46
C ARG A 32 13.71 -2.93 -13.62
N VAL A 33 14.81 -2.22 -13.40
CA VAL A 33 15.89 -2.09 -14.39
C VAL A 33 16.68 -3.41 -14.52
N ILE A 34 16.92 -4.11 -13.41
CA ILE A 34 17.62 -5.41 -13.38
C ILE A 34 16.71 -6.53 -13.88
N TYR A 35 15.44 -6.48 -13.50
CA TYR A 35 14.39 -7.44 -13.84
C TYR A 35 13.22 -6.73 -14.56
N PRO A 36 13.32 -6.52 -15.88
CA PRO A 36 12.27 -5.85 -16.64
C PRO A 36 10.93 -6.60 -16.59
N ASP A 37 10.97 -7.93 -16.59
CA ASP A 37 9.78 -8.78 -16.41
C ASP A 37 9.32 -8.76 -14.94
N ALA A 38 8.07 -8.39 -14.71
CA ALA A 38 7.47 -8.30 -13.39
C ALA A 38 7.36 -9.68 -12.70
N SER A 39 7.07 -10.75 -13.43
CA SER A 39 6.97 -12.09 -12.86
C SER A 39 8.34 -12.58 -12.35
N VAL A 40 9.40 -12.27 -13.10
CA VAL A 40 10.77 -12.57 -12.67
C VAL A 40 11.20 -11.68 -11.50
N ALA A 41 10.89 -10.38 -11.56
CA ALA A 41 11.18 -9.46 -10.46
C ALA A 41 10.52 -9.92 -9.15
N ALA A 42 9.26 -10.36 -9.20
CA ALA A 42 8.49 -10.81 -8.04
C ALA A 42 9.13 -11.99 -7.29
N THR A 43 9.89 -12.85 -7.98
CA THR A 43 10.56 -14.02 -7.40
C THR A 43 12.03 -13.76 -7.01
N SER A 44 12.54 -12.56 -7.29
CA SER A 44 13.91 -12.17 -6.97
C SER A 44 14.12 -11.89 -5.47
N LEU A 45 15.35 -12.14 -4.99
CA LEU A 45 15.75 -11.76 -3.64
C LEU A 45 15.65 -10.25 -3.40
N ASP A 46 16.02 -9.45 -4.41
CA ASP A 46 15.97 -7.98 -4.32
C ASP A 46 14.55 -7.48 -4.05
N PHE A 47 13.55 -8.09 -4.69
CA PHE A 47 12.15 -7.74 -4.45
C PHE A 47 11.67 -8.20 -3.07
N ALA A 48 12.10 -9.38 -2.61
CA ALA A 48 11.81 -9.82 -1.24
C ALA A 48 12.38 -8.83 -0.19
N GLU A 49 13.59 -8.33 -0.39
CA GLU A 49 14.19 -7.30 0.48
C GLU A 49 13.45 -5.96 0.41
N LEU A 50 12.92 -5.58 -0.76
CA LEU A 50 12.05 -4.41 -0.88
C LEU A 50 10.74 -4.59 -0.08
N ILE A 51 10.14 -5.78 -0.09
CA ILE A 51 8.96 -6.06 0.74
C ILE A 51 9.32 -5.91 2.22
N ARG A 52 10.43 -6.48 2.68
CA ARG A 52 10.90 -6.32 4.08
C ARG A 52 11.14 -4.86 4.45
N LEU A 53 11.74 -4.08 3.55
CA LEU A 53 11.92 -2.64 3.76
C LEU A 53 10.57 -1.93 3.92
N ALA A 54 9.58 -2.25 3.08
CA ALA A 54 8.25 -1.67 3.16
C ALA A 54 7.54 -2.02 4.50
N GLU A 55 7.63 -3.27 4.94
CA GLU A 55 7.12 -3.71 6.25
C GLU A 55 7.76 -2.93 7.40
N MET A 56 9.10 -2.79 7.41
CA MET A 56 9.81 -2.03 8.44
C MET A 56 9.41 -0.55 8.48
N LEU A 57 9.16 0.06 7.32
CA LEU A 57 8.70 1.44 7.21
C LEU A 57 7.24 1.58 7.66
N ALA A 58 6.39 0.61 7.33
CA ALA A 58 5.01 0.54 7.78
C ALA A 58 4.93 0.45 9.31
N GLU A 59 5.79 -0.34 9.95
CA GLU A 59 5.88 -0.42 11.41
C GLU A 59 6.20 0.93 12.07
N GLN A 60 6.97 1.82 11.43
CA GLN A 60 7.25 3.13 12.02
C GLN A 60 6.00 4.02 12.08
N LEU A 61 5.03 3.80 11.18
CA LEU A 61 3.76 4.53 11.15
C LEU A 61 2.76 4.03 12.22
N ASN A 62 3.02 2.90 12.89
CA ASN A 62 2.16 2.36 13.95
C ASN A 62 2.27 3.12 15.28
N SER A 63 3.33 3.90 15.48
CA SER A 63 3.60 4.61 16.73
C SER A 63 2.51 5.63 17.10
N SER A 64 1.91 6.28 16.09
CA SER A 64 0.72 7.13 16.25
C SER A 64 -0.12 7.07 14.98
N GLN A 65 -1.05 6.11 14.92
CA GLN A 65 -1.85 5.85 13.72
C GLN A 65 -2.72 7.05 13.32
N LEU A 66 -3.22 7.82 14.29
CA LEU A 66 -4.03 9.00 14.02
C LEU A 66 -3.19 10.13 13.40
N GLU A 67 -1.98 10.36 13.91
CA GLU A 67 -1.06 11.37 13.37
C GLU A 67 -0.53 10.97 11.98
N ALA A 68 -0.25 9.67 11.81
CA ALA A 68 0.27 9.11 10.56
C ALA A 68 -0.81 8.90 9.49
N ARG A 69 -2.10 9.03 9.83
CA ARG A 69 -3.25 8.72 8.96
C ARG A 69 -3.10 9.31 7.56
N GLN A 70 -2.83 10.61 7.46
CA GLN A 70 -2.69 11.29 6.18
C GLN A 70 -1.47 10.82 5.39
N SER A 71 -0.37 10.48 6.07
CA SER A 71 0.82 9.88 5.45
C SER A 71 0.47 8.58 4.74
N VAL A 72 -0.29 7.70 5.41
CA VAL A 72 -0.68 6.38 4.92
C VAL A 72 -1.64 6.50 3.72
N VAL A 73 -2.65 7.36 3.83
CA VAL A 73 -3.62 7.60 2.73
C VAL A 73 -2.93 8.10 1.47
N VAL A 74 -2.06 9.11 1.61
CA VAL A 74 -1.34 9.69 0.47
C VAL A 74 -0.39 8.66 -0.16
N LEU A 75 0.28 7.85 0.66
CA LEU A 75 1.14 6.75 0.18
C LEU A 75 0.34 5.75 -0.67
N HIS A 76 -0.83 5.29 -0.21
CA HIS A 76 -1.66 4.36 -0.97
C HIS A 76 -2.16 4.97 -2.28
N ARG A 77 -2.67 6.21 -2.24
CA ARG A 77 -3.15 6.90 -3.46
C ARG A 77 -2.03 7.09 -4.48
N ALA A 78 -0.83 7.45 -4.03
CA ALA A 78 0.34 7.58 -4.89
C ALA A 78 0.79 6.21 -5.46
N GLY A 79 0.79 5.15 -4.66
CA GLY A 79 1.11 3.79 -5.09
C GLY A 79 0.13 3.25 -6.14
N ILE A 80 -1.17 3.43 -5.91
CA ILE A 80 -2.24 3.07 -6.87
C ILE A 80 -2.05 3.84 -8.18
N ARG A 81 -1.81 5.15 -8.10
CA ARG A 81 -1.64 5.98 -9.29
C ARG A 81 -0.41 5.56 -10.10
N PHE A 82 0.71 5.28 -9.42
CA PHE A 82 1.92 4.78 -10.07
C PHE A 82 1.68 3.42 -10.74
N ALA A 83 0.98 2.50 -10.08
CA ALA A 83 0.63 1.21 -10.64
C ALA A 83 -0.23 1.34 -11.91
N SER A 84 -1.14 2.32 -11.93
CA SER A 84 -2.07 2.57 -13.06
C SER A 84 -1.43 3.30 -14.23
N ASP A 85 -0.25 3.88 -14.01
CA ASP A 85 0.46 4.60 -15.06
C ASP A 85 1.03 3.64 -16.12
N HIS A 86 1.34 4.17 -17.30
CA HIS A 86 1.99 3.46 -18.40
C HIS A 86 1.38 2.08 -18.69
N GLN A 87 0.08 2.05 -18.98
CA GLN A 87 -0.68 0.84 -19.37
C GLN A 87 -0.62 -0.28 -18.32
N ASN A 88 -0.59 0.06 -17.03
CA ASN A 88 -0.55 -0.89 -15.91
C ASN A 88 0.75 -1.70 -15.78
N SER A 89 1.85 -1.27 -16.43
CA SER A 89 3.15 -1.98 -16.40
C SER A 89 3.78 -2.12 -15.00
N ASN A 90 3.21 -1.42 -14.01
CA ASN A 90 3.69 -1.33 -12.64
C ASN A 90 2.78 -2.00 -11.60
N LEU A 91 1.87 -2.90 -12.01
CA LEU A 91 0.98 -3.59 -11.07
C LEU A 91 1.71 -4.31 -9.93
N LEU A 92 2.91 -4.86 -10.18
CA LEU A 92 3.73 -5.48 -9.14
C LEU A 92 4.01 -4.57 -7.93
N PHE A 93 4.07 -3.25 -8.16
CA PHE A 93 4.29 -2.28 -7.08
C PHE A 93 3.15 -2.26 -6.04
N LEU A 94 1.95 -2.73 -6.39
CA LEU A 94 0.86 -2.87 -5.44
C LEU A 94 1.19 -3.88 -4.33
N SER A 95 2.03 -4.89 -4.59
CA SER A 95 2.50 -5.82 -3.56
C SER A 95 3.38 -5.14 -2.50
N VAL A 96 4.11 -4.08 -2.88
CA VAL A 96 4.88 -3.23 -1.95
C VAL A 96 3.95 -2.29 -1.19
N THR A 97 3.00 -1.67 -1.90
CA THR A 97 2.00 -0.78 -1.30
C THR A 97 1.08 -1.52 -0.32
N GLN A 98 0.82 -2.82 -0.55
CA GLN A 98 0.01 -3.68 0.30
C GLN A 98 0.52 -3.75 1.74
N GLN A 99 1.83 -3.64 1.95
CA GLN A 99 2.42 -3.73 3.29
C GLN A 99 1.98 -2.61 4.23
N PHE A 100 1.41 -1.53 3.68
CA PHE A 100 0.92 -0.38 4.44
C PHE A 100 -0.59 -0.45 4.76
N ILE A 101 -1.32 -1.46 4.27
CA ILE A 101 -2.76 -1.61 4.53
C ILE A 101 -3.07 -1.68 6.03
N PRO A 102 -2.33 -2.42 6.88
CA PRO A 102 -2.62 -2.49 8.31
C PRO A 102 -2.58 -1.13 9.03
N GLN A 103 -1.95 -0.12 8.42
CA GLN A 103 -1.80 1.22 8.98
C GLN A 103 -2.99 2.12 8.64
N LEU A 104 -3.86 1.74 7.70
CA LEU A 104 -5.07 2.50 7.37
C LEU A 104 -6.09 2.44 8.51
N LEU A 105 -6.81 3.54 8.73
CA LEU A 105 -8.00 3.54 9.55
C LEU A 105 -9.21 3.04 8.75
N ALA A 106 -10.23 2.54 9.44
CA ALA A 106 -11.46 1.99 8.84
C ALA A 106 -12.05 2.85 7.73
N GLN A 107 -12.25 4.15 8.00
CA GLN A 107 -12.80 5.11 7.04
C GLN A 107 -11.88 5.32 5.83
N ASP A 108 -10.56 5.29 6.06
CA ASP A 108 -9.57 5.46 4.99
C ASP A 108 -9.48 4.22 4.11
N MET A 109 -9.67 3.02 4.66
CA MET A 109 -9.72 1.80 3.87
C MET A 109 -10.84 1.88 2.81
N LEU A 110 -12.02 2.39 3.20
CA LEU A 110 -13.14 2.59 2.26
C LEU A 110 -12.82 3.63 1.19
N ASP A 111 -12.17 4.73 1.57
CA ASP A 111 -11.74 5.78 0.62
C ASP A 111 -10.68 5.26 -0.37
N VAL A 112 -9.66 4.59 0.13
CA VAL A 112 -8.60 3.96 -0.69
C VAL A 112 -9.19 2.89 -1.59
N HIS A 113 -10.12 2.07 -1.09
CA HIS A 113 -10.80 1.06 -1.89
C HIS A 113 -11.64 1.69 -3.01
N ARG A 114 -12.37 2.79 -2.73
CA ARG A 114 -13.08 3.55 -3.77
C ARG A 114 -12.10 4.11 -4.81
N PHE A 115 -10.99 4.69 -4.36
CA PHE A 115 -9.95 5.22 -5.22
C PHE A 115 -9.34 4.13 -6.11
N LEU A 116 -9.09 2.94 -5.57
CA LEU A 116 -8.63 1.77 -6.33
C LEU A 116 -9.62 1.42 -7.45
N ASN A 117 -10.92 1.35 -7.13
CA ASN A 117 -11.95 1.00 -8.10
C ASN A 117 -12.16 2.05 -9.19
N THR A 118 -11.90 3.32 -8.91
CA THR A 118 -11.91 4.38 -9.94
C THR A 118 -10.77 4.20 -10.95
N ASN A 119 -9.59 3.77 -10.49
CA ASN A 119 -8.43 3.55 -11.37
C ASN A 119 -8.44 2.16 -12.03
N TYR A 120 -9.06 1.17 -11.36
CA TYR A 120 -9.18 -0.22 -11.81
C TYR A 120 -10.60 -0.73 -11.59
N PRO A 121 -11.55 -0.44 -12.49
CA PRO A 121 -12.88 -1.01 -12.38
C PRO A 121 -12.83 -2.55 -12.39
N SER A 122 -13.71 -3.18 -11.59
CA SER A 122 -13.70 -4.62 -11.26
C SER A 122 -13.86 -5.56 -12.47
N ASN A 123 -14.24 -5.03 -13.62
CA ASN A 123 -14.37 -5.79 -14.88
C ASN A 123 -13.02 -6.02 -15.58
N LEU A 124 -11.95 -5.30 -15.21
CA LEU A 124 -10.62 -5.44 -15.80
C LEU A 124 -9.87 -6.70 -15.32
N SER A 125 -10.21 -7.21 -14.13
CA SER A 125 -9.50 -8.34 -13.48
C SER A 125 -10.08 -9.72 -13.82
N ASN A 126 -11.03 -9.83 -14.76
CA ASN A 126 -11.64 -11.12 -15.11
C ASN A 126 -10.71 -12.06 -15.90
N SER A 127 -9.54 -11.58 -16.35
CA SER A 127 -8.49 -12.44 -16.89
C SER A 127 -7.53 -12.85 -15.77
N SER A 128 -7.58 -14.12 -15.36
CA SER A 128 -6.67 -14.75 -14.39
C SER A 128 -5.22 -14.91 -14.92
N THR A 129 -4.68 -13.88 -15.55
CA THR A 129 -3.30 -13.85 -16.02
C THR A 129 -2.40 -13.40 -14.88
N GLU A 130 -1.21 -13.99 -14.74
CA GLU A 130 -0.21 -13.65 -13.70
C GLU A 130 0.03 -12.14 -13.56
N TYR A 131 -0.10 -11.40 -14.67
CA TYR A 131 -0.03 -9.95 -14.73
C TYR A 131 -0.92 -9.21 -13.72
N TRP A 132 -2.14 -9.70 -13.47
CA TRP A 132 -3.11 -9.05 -12.59
C TRP A 132 -3.01 -9.48 -11.13
N LEU A 133 -2.13 -10.42 -10.80
CA LEU A 133 -2.09 -11.06 -9.48
C LEU A 133 -1.86 -10.05 -8.35
N SER A 134 -0.95 -9.09 -8.53
CA SER A 134 -0.69 -8.04 -7.53
C SER A 134 -1.89 -7.12 -7.31
N LEU A 135 -2.68 -6.82 -8.35
CA LEU A 135 -3.91 -6.03 -8.20
C LEU A 135 -4.97 -6.80 -7.41
N VAL A 136 -5.18 -8.07 -7.78
CA VAL A 136 -6.15 -8.95 -7.11
C VAL A 136 -5.76 -9.15 -5.65
N SER A 137 -4.48 -9.41 -5.37
CA SER A 137 -3.97 -9.57 -4.02
C SER A 137 -4.17 -8.30 -3.18
N TYR A 138 -3.83 -7.14 -3.73
CA TYR A 138 -4.00 -5.85 -3.04
C TYR A 138 -5.49 -5.55 -2.74
N ARG A 139 -6.38 -5.82 -3.69
CA ARG A 139 -7.83 -5.65 -3.51
C ARG A 139 -8.37 -6.58 -2.42
N ASN A 140 -8.04 -7.87 -2.51
CA ASN A 140 -8.47 -8.85 -1.51
C ASN A 140 -7.96 -8.49 -0.10
N ALA A 141 -6.73 -7.98 0.01
CA ALA A 141 -6.17 -7.53 1.27
C ALA A 141 -6.96 -6.35 1.86
N LEU A 142 -7.37 -5.38 1.03
CA LEU A 142 -8.25 -4.28 1.45
C LEU A 142 -9.64 -4.79 1.88
N ASP A 143 -10.26 -5.68 1.10
CA ASP A 143 -11.59 -6.23 1.41
C ASP A 143 -11.58 -6.98 2.75
N ILE A 144 -10.55 -7.80 2.99
CA ILE A 144 -10.36 -8.49 4.27
C ILE A 144 -10.17 -7.49 5.42
N ALA A 145 -9.37 -6.43 5.21
CA ALA A 145 -9.14 -5.42 6.23
C ALA A 145 -10.42 -4.65 6.58
N ILE A 146 -11.22 -4.28 5.58
CA ILE A 146 -12.52 -3.62 5.75
C ILE A 146 -13.48 -4.53 6.53
N ALA A 147 -13.62 -5.79 6.14
CA ALA A 147 -14.51 -6.73 6.81
C ALA A 147 -14.14 -6.92 8.29
N LYS A 148 -12.83 -7.03 8.59
CA LYS A 148 -12.32 -7.11 9.96
C LYS A 148 -12.62 -5.85 10.78
N SER A 149 -12.52 -4.67 10.17
CA SER A 149 -12.84 -3.41 10.85
C SER A 149 -14.32 -3.35 11.22
N CYS A 150 -15.22 -3.69 10.28
CA CYS A 150 -16.65 -3.69 10.55
C CYS A 150 -17.03 -4.66 11.68
N HIS A 151 -16.45 -5.86 11.73
CA HIS A 151 -16.70 -6.81 12.82
C HIS A 151 -16.22 -6.31 14.19
N ARG A 152 -15.13 -5.54 14.24
CA ARG A 152 -14.63 -4.95 15.48
C ARG A 152 -15.59 -3.92 16.05
N ASP A 153 -16.24 -3.13 15.18
CA ASP A 153 -17.23 -2.14 15.58
C ASP A 153 -18.51 -2.79 16.16
N PHE A 154 -18.92 -3.95 15.63
CA PHE A 154 -20.08 -4.71 16.15
C PHE A 154 -19.84 -5.31 17.54
N HIS A 155 -18.62 -5.74 17.86
CA HIS A 155 -18.31 -6.29 19.19
C HIS A 155 -18.24 -5.20 20.26
N LEU A 156 -17.70 -4.03 19.94
CA LEU A 156 -17.63 -2.89 20.89
C LEU A 156 -19.03 -2.35 21.26
N GLN A 157 -20.02 -2.47 20.36
CA GLN A 157 -21.40 -2.04 20.63
C GLN A 157 -22.22 -3.03 21.49
N GLN A 158 -21.72 -4.24 21.75
CA GLN A 158 -22.40 -5.23 22.60
C GLN A 158 -21.89 -5.22 24.06
N GLU A 159 -20.84 -4.44 24.33
CA GLU A 159 -20.21 -4.31 25.66
C GLU A 159 -20.57 -2.98 26.37
N GLU A 160 -21.44 -2.16 25.78
CA GLU A 160 -22.06 -0.96 26.38
C GLU A 160 -23.53 -1.23 26.76
#